data_AF-A0A2V9N782-F1
#
_entry.id   AF-A0A2V9N782-F1
#
_cell.length_a   1.000
_cell.length_b   1.000
_cell.length_c   1.000
_cell.angle_alpha   90.00
_cell.angle_beta   90.00
_cell.angle_gamma   90.00
#
_symmetry.space_group_name_H-M   'P 1'
#
loop_
_entity.id
_entity.type
_entity.pdbx_description
1 polymer ?
#
loop_
_entity_poly.entity_id
_entity_poly.type
_entity_poly.pdbx_seq_one_letter_code
_entity_poly.pdbx_strand_id
1 'polypeptide(L)'
;MTCLRGLVIVTSLFCSVAVYAQNPAPAPQSAPTTHSKSADEQEVEKREQSQRLLGVIPNFGTTNRQDAPPLSPKAKFRLFYKSAFDPVELSVAGLQAGISQANDEFPEYGQGATGFGKRFGASFADEVSSSFFANYFYPVLLKEDPRYFRLGKGSVKRRLGYALLQEVECHTDKGGRSFAWGNILGAFTAGGLSNAYYPPAERGFGLTMSRSAIAIGYSSLGGIVDEFYPDISHWLFHRHQKQSAD
;
A
#
# COMPACT_ATOMS: atom_id res chain seq x y z
N MET A 1 -16.79 23.16 55.00
CA MET A 1 -18.23 22.81 55.14
C MET A 1 -18.99 23.78 54.25
N THR A 2 -19.35 23.37 53.02
CA THR A 2 -20.73 22.96 52.63
C THR A 2 -21.76 24.04 52.97
N CYS A 3 -22.60 24.56 52.08
CA CYS A 3 -23.05 24.18 50.75
C CYS A 3 -24.02 25.31 50.28
N LEU A 4 -24.58 25.15 49.08
CA LEU A 4 -25.93 25.61 48.67
C LEU A 4 -26.10 26.89 47.83
N ARG A 5 -26.29 26.64 46.52
CA ARG A 5 -27.47 26.91 45.66
C ARG A 5 -28.08 28.31 45.58
N GLY A 6 -28.45 28.66 44.33
CA GLY A 6 -29.59 29.53 43.97
C GLY A 6 -29.21 30.46 42.81
N LEU A 7 -29.49 30.14 41.54
CA LEU A 7 -30.77 30.33 40.81
C LEU A 7 -31.18 31.81 40.75
N VAL A 8 -31.52 32.30 39.55
CA VAL A 8 -32.65 33.21 39.19
C VAL A 8 -32.25 34.22 38.08
N ILE A 9 -32.70 34.01 36.84
CA ILE A 9 -33.82 34.68 36.10
C ILE A 9 -33.38 35.90 35.26
N VAL A 10 -33.53 35.74 33.94
CA VAL A 10 -34.20 36.62 32.94
C VAL A 10 -34.23 38.13 33.24
N THR A 11 -33.71 38.97 32.32
CA THR A 11 -34.51 39.94 31.54
C THR A 11 -33.65 40.89 30.70
N SER A 12 -34.06 40.97 29.43
CA SER A 12 -33.99 42.04 28.44
C SER A 12 -33.43 43.43 28.75
N LEU A 13 -32.83 43.98 27.67
CA LEU A 13 -32.84 45.37 27.22
C LEU A 13 -31.83 46.33 27.88
N PHE A 14 -30.69 46.55 27.22
CA PHE A 14 -30.15 47.89 27.06
C PHE A 14 -29.66 48.11 25.63
N CYS A 15 -30.34 49.04 24.98
CA CYS A 15 -29.94 49.65 23.73
C CYS A 15 -28.75 50.56 24.02
N SER A 16 -27.64 50.36 23.33
CA SER A 16 -26.57 51.35 23.20
C SER A 16 -26.00 51.20 21.80
N VAL A 17 -26.42 52.13 20.94
CA VAL A 17 -25.87 52.32 19.61
C VAL A 17 -24.49 52.92 19.79
N ALA A 18 -23.47 52.05 19.84
CA ALA A 18 -22.10 52.45 19.57
C ALA A 18 -21.88 52.37 18.05
N VAL A 19 -21.64 53.52 17.43
CA VAL A 19 -21.16 53.63 16.06
C VAL A 19 -19.79 52.93 16.00
N TYR A 20 -19.78 51.71 15.46
CA TYR A 20 -18.55 51.06 15.02
C TYR A 20 -18.38 51.29 13.53
N ALA A 21 -17.23 51.85 13.18
CA ALA A 21 -16.73 51.98 11.82
C ALA A 21 -16.85 50.64 11.08
N GLN A 22 -17.33 50.69 9.83
CA GLN A 22 -17.31 49.54 8.93
C GLN A 22 -15.86 49.16 8.64
N ASN A 23 -15.34 48.16 9.36
CA ASN A 23 -14.24 47.37 8.84
C ASN A 23 -14.78 46.66 7.58
N PRO A 24 -14.10 46.76 6.42
CA PRO A 24 -14.49 45.96 5.27
C PRO A 24 -14.47 44.48 5.65
N ALA A 25 -15.54 43.77 5.32
CA ALA A 25 -15.69 42.36 5.62
C ALA A 25 -14.46 41.56 5.13
N PRO A 26 -13.96 40.58 5.90
CA PRO A 26 -13.02 39.63 5.34
C PRO A 26 -13.67 38.96 4.13
N ALA A 27 -12.94 38.91 3.02
CA ALA A 27 -13.38 38.23 1.80
C ALA A 27 -13.90 36.82 2.15
N PRO A 28 -14.95 36.32 1.47
CA PRO A 28 -15.48 34.99 1.74
C PRO A 28 -14.36 33.96 1.59
N GLN A 29 -13.94 33.38 2.71
CA GLN A 29 -13.12 32.18 2.74
C GLN A 29 -13.94 31.10 2.05
N SER A 30 -13.51 30.74 0.85
CA SER A 30 -13.98 29.58 0.11
C SER A 30 -13.97 28.36 1.04
N ALA A 31 -15.14 27.74 1.17
CA ALA A 31 -15.37 26.47 1.85
C ALA A 31 -14.32 25.42 1.48
N PRO A 32 -14.03 24.42 2.35
CA PRO A 32 -13.03 23.40 2.05
C PRO A 32 -13.44 22.68 0.77
N THR A 33 -12.63 22.89 -0.27
CA THR A 33 -12.80 22.26 -1.57
C THR A 33 -12.67 20.76 -1.37
N THR A 34 -13.74 20.03 -1.70
CA THR A 34 -13.63 18.62 -2.06
C THR A 34 -12.48 18.50 -3.05
N HIS A 35 -11.39 17.82 -2.69
CA HIS A 35 -10.19 17.68 -3.50
C HIS A 35 -10.51 16.95 -4.81
N SER A 36 -10.99 17.67 -5.82
CA SER A 36 -10.92 17.22 -7.20
C SER A 36 -9.45 17.29 -7.60
N LYS A 37 -8.77 16.13 -7.65
CA LYS A 37 -7.40 16.04 -8.18
C LYS A 37 -7.33 16.77 -9.52
N SER A 38 -6.37 17.67 -9.67
CA SER A 38 -6.16 18.37 -10.94
C SER A 38 -5.90 17.37 -12.07
N ALA A 39 -6.16 17.77 -13.32
CA ALA A 39 -5.91 16.90 -14.48
C ALA A 39 -4.45 16.41 -14.52
N ASP A 40 -3.50 17.26 -14.13
CA ASP A 40 -2.08 16.93 -14.05
C ASP A 40 -1.79 15.87 -12.99
N GLU A 41 -2.42 15.94 -11.82
CA GLU A 41 -2.24 14.92 -10.77
C GLU A 41 -2.75 13.55 -11.20
N GLN A 42 -3.88 13.51 -11.93
CA GLN A 42 -4.42 12.26 -12.46
C GLN A 42 -3.51 11.65 -13.53
N GLU A 43 -2.88 12.49 -14.35
CA GLU A 43 -1.92 12.03 -15.35
C GLU A 43 -0.64 11.49 -14.71
N VAL A 44 -0.11 12.16 -13.67
CA VAL A 44 1.03 11.66 -12.90
C VAL A 44 0.69 10.33 -12.22
N GLU A 45 -0.48 10.21 -11.59
CA GLU A 45 -0.94 8.95 -10.97
C GLU A 45 -1.01 7.81 -12.00
N LYS A 46 -1.55 8.06 -13.19
CA LYS A 46 -1.62 7.05 -14.26
C LYS A 46 -0.24 6.62 -14.74
N ARG A 47 0.70 7.57 -14.85
CA ARG A 47 2.10 7.30 -15.22
C ARG A 47 2.78 6.44 -14.17
N GLU A 48 2.68 6.81 -12.89
CA GLU A 48 3.21 6.02 -11.76
C GLU A 48 2.64 4.60 -11.78
N GLN A 49 1.31 4.46 -11.89
CA GLN A 49 0.64 3.16 -11.96
C GLN A 49 0.89 2.38 -13.27
N SER A 50 1.74 2.87 -14.16
CA SER A 50 2.14 2.17 -15.39
C SER A 50 3.65 1.96 -15.47
N GLN A 51 4.41 2.35 -14.44
CA GLN A 51 5.85 2.15 -14.39
C GLN A 51 6.20 0.67 -14.30
N ARG A 52 7.30 0.30 -14.97
CA ARG A 52 7.91 -1.03 -14.88
C ARG A 52 9.40 -0.91 -14.60
N LEU A 53 9.89 -1.71 -13.66
CA LEU A 53 11.32 -1.92 -13.42
C LEU A 53 11.88 -2.77 -14.57
N LEU A 54 13.02 -2.35 -15.12
CA LEU A 54 13.69 -2.93 -16.29
C LEU A 54 12.77 -3.10 -17.51
N GLY A 55 11.67 -2.34 -17.57
CA GLY A 55 10.65 -2.45 -18.62
C GLY A 55 9.68 -3.64 -18.48
N VAL A 56 9.89 -4.55 -17.53
CA VAL A 56 9.11 -5.79 -17.39
C VAL A 56 8.41 -5.89 -16.04
N ILE A 57 9.15 -5.76 -14.94
CA ILE A 57 8.62 -6.00 -13.59
C ILE A 57 7.69 -4.85 -13.20
N PRO A 58 6.45 -5.10 -12.74
CA PRO A 58 5.52 -4.03 -12.39
C PRO A 58 6.05 -3.20 -11.21
N ASN A 59 5.91 -1.88 -11.29
CA ASN A 59 6.17 -0.95 -10.18
C ASN A 59 5.06 0.09 -10.09
N PHE A 60 3.82 -0.39 -10.10
CA PHE A 60 2.63 0.47 -10.13
C PHE A 60 2.37 1.15 -8.79
N GLY A 61 2.91 0.59 -7.70
CA GLY A 61 2.68 0.99 -6.32
C GLY A 61 3.69 1.99 -5.76
N THR A 62 4.65 2.51 -6.54
CA THR A 62 5.66 3.43 -6.01
C THR A 62 5.48 4.86 -6.50
N THR A 63 5.71 5.81 -5.60
CA THR A 63 5.83 7.24 -5.93
C THR A 63 7.18 7.80 -5.47
N ASN A 64 7.75 8.72 -6.25
CA ASN A 64 8.92 9.51 -5.88
C ASN A 64 8.56 10.84 -5.18
N ARG A 65 7.26 11.11 -5.03
CA ARG A 65 6.72 12.36 -4.52
C ARG A 65 6.23 12.16 -3.10
N GLN A 66 6.97 12.74 -2.15
CA GLN A 66 6.60 12.70 -0.74
C GLN A 66 5.31 13.47 -0.44
N ASP A 67 4.92 14.38 -1.33
CA ASP A 67 3.69 15.18 -1.30
C ASP A 67 2.61 14.63 -2.25
N ALA A 68 2.72 13.38 -2.70
CA ALA A 68 1.72 12.80 -3.60
C ALA A 68 0.34 12.81 -2.93
N PRO A 69 -0.70 13.32 -3.62
CA PRO A 69 -2.05 13.31 -3.08
C PRO A 69 -2.53 11.85 -2.89
N PRO A 70 -3.32 11.56 -1.85
CA PRO A 70 -3.80 10.21 -1.58
C PRO A 70 -4.55 9.58 -2.76
N LEU A 71 -4.48 8.26 -2.87
CA LEU A 71 -5.26 7.53 -3.87
C LEU A 71 -6.75 7.52 -3.50
N SER A 72 -7.61 7.77 -4.49
CA SER A 72 -9.05 7.51 -4.31
C SER A 72 -9.29 5.99 -4.17
N PRO A 73 -10.41 5.55 -3.56
CA PRO A 73 -10.73 4.12 -3.48
C PRO A 73 -10.72 3.41 -4.85
N LYS A 74 -11.17 4.09 -5.91
CA LYS A 74 -11.11 3.57 -7.28
C LYS A 74 -9.67 3.43 -7.78
N ALA A 75 -8.79 4.38 -7.46
CA ALA A 75 -7.38 4.32 -7.82
C ALA A 75 -6.63 3.23 -7.05
N LYS A 76 -6.98 2.99 -5.77
CA LYS A 76 -6.47 1.86 -4.97
C LYS A 76 -6.91 0.52 -5.57
N PHE A 77 -8.18 0.39 -5.97
CA PHE A 77 -8.68 -0.82 -6.64
C PHE A 77 -7.94 -1.07 -7.96
N ARG A 78 -7.77 -0.03 -8.78
CA ARG A 78 -7.05 -0.12 -10.04
C ARG A 78 -5.59 -0.53 -9.84
N LEU A 79 -4.94 0.02 -8.81
CA LEU A 79 -3.59 -0.37 -8.41
C LEU A 79 -3.53 -1.88 -8.10
N PHE A 80 -4.36 -2.34 -7.16
CA PHE A 80 -4.47 -3.76 -6.82
C PHE A 80 -4.70 -4.63 -8.06
N TYR A 81 -5.71 -4.29 -8.87
CA TYR A 81 -6.08 -5.10 -10.03
C TYR A 81 -4.96 -5.17 -11.07
N LYS A 82 -4.28 -4.05 -11.35
CA LYS A 82 -3.16 -4.03 -12.29
C LYS A 82 -1.98 -4.84 -11.78
N SER A 83 -1.68 -4.78 -10.48
CA SER A 83 -0.58 -5.55 -9.90
C SER A 83 -0.90 -7.04 -9.85
N ALA A 84 -2.02 -7.42 -9.23
CA ALA A 84 -2.36 -8.82 -8.96
C ALA A 84 -2.60 -9.67 -10.22
N PHE A 85 -3.00 -9.04 -11.33
CA PHE A 85 -3.23 -9.71 -12.62
C PHE A 85 -2.18 -9.32 -13.67
N ASP A 86 -1.04 -8.79 -13.27
CA ASP A 86 0.07 -8.56 -14.19
C ASP A 86 0.63 -9.90 -14.70
N PRO A 87 0.98 -10.03 -15.98
CA PRO A 87 1.58 -11.26 -16.51
C PRO A 87 2.86 -11.69 -15.78
N VAL A 88 3.63 -10.74 -15.22
CA VAL A 88 4.81 -11.08 -14.41
C VAL A 88 4.40 -11.77 -13.12
N GLU A 89 3.38 -11.27 -12.42
CA GLU A 89 2.89 -11.91 -11.18
C GLU A 89 2.31 -13.30 -11.45
N LEU A 90 1.56 -13.47 -12.54
CA LEU A 90 1.09 -14.79 -12.97
C LEU A 90 2.27 -15.74 -13.25
N SER A 91 3.37 -15.23 -13.80
CA SER A 91 4.57 -16.02 -14.05
C SER A 91 5.29 -16.39 -12.75
N VAL A 92 5.35 -15.47 -11.77
CA VAL A 92 5.90 -15.73 -10.44
C VAL A 92 5.10 -16.83 -9.73
N ALA A 93 3.77 -16.76 -9.76
CA ALA A 93 2.92 -17.82 -9.20
C ALA A 93 3.14 -19.17 -9.91
N GLY A 94 3.34 -19.15 -11.24
CA GLY A 94 3.71 -20.33 -12.03
C GLY A 94 5.06 -20.93 -11.62
N LEU A 95 6.08 -20.10 -11.43
CA LEU A 95 7.40 -20.51 -10.97
C LEU A 95 7.33 -21.09 -9.55
N GLN A 96 6.59 -20.45 -8.65
CA GLN A 96 6.41 -20.96 -7.29
C GLN A 96 5.70 -22.31 -7.28
N ALA A 97 4.66 -22.49 -8.10
CA ALA A 97 3.99 -23.77 -8.27
C ALA A 97 4.93 -24.84 -8.85
N GLY A 98 5.82 -24.47 -9.77
CA GLY A 98 6.84 -25.37 -10.33
C GLY A 98 7.86 -25.83 -9.29
N ILE A 99 8.33 -24.93 -8.44
CA ILE A 99 9.24 -25.26 -7.32
C ILE A 99 8.52 -26.18 -6.33
N SER A 100 7.30 -25.81 -5.94
CA SER A 100 6.46 -26.58 -5.03
C SER A 100 6.17 -28.00 -5.58
N GLN A 101 5.95 -28.11 -6.89
CA GLN A 101 5.79 -29.39 -7.59
C GLN A 101 7.06 -30.24 -7.54
N ALA A 102 8.23 -29.64 -7.81
CA ALA A 102 9.52 -30.32 -7.84
C ALA A 102 9.94 -30.83 -6.45
N ASN A 103 9.53 -30.12 -5.40
CA ASN A 103 9.78 -30.49 -4.00
C ASN A 103 8.71 -31.44 -3.43
N ASP A 104 7.67 -31.78 -4.20
CA ASP A 104 6.49 -32.54 -3.74
C ASP A 104 5.83 -31.91 -2.50
N GLU A 105 5.84 -30.58 -2.39
CA GLU A 105 5.09 -29.87 -1.37
C GLU A 105 3.59 -30.11 -1.57
N PHE A 106 2.84 -30.30 -0.49
CA PHE A 106 1.41 -30.67 -0.54
C PHE A 106 1.15 -31.98 -1.32
N PRO A 107 1.68 -33.13 -0.87
CA PRO A 107 1.55 -34.40 -1.60
C PRO A 107 0.11 -34.80 -1.93
N GLU A 108 -0.89 -34.34 -1.16
CA GLU A 108 -2.32 -34.59 -1.41
C GLU A 108 -2.83 -33.97 -2.72
N TYR A 109 -2.11 -32.99 -3.26
CA TYR A 109 -2.40 -32.46 -4.59
C TYR A 109 -2.00 -33.43 -5.70
N GLY A 110 -1.08 -34.36 -5.42
CA GLY A 110 -0.51 -35.30 -6.37
C GLY A 110 0.49 -34.66 -7.31
N GLN A 111 1.01 -35.46 -8.25
CA GLN A 111 1.95 -35.03 -9.28
C GLN A 111 1.25 -34.82 -10.64
N GLY A 112 1.99 -34.32 -11.63
CA GLY A 112 1.47 -34.03 -12.97
C GLY A 112 0.64 -32.75 -13.05
N ALA A 113 -0.05 -32.56 -14.19
CA ALA A 113 -0.74 -31.31 -14.53
C ALA A 113 -1.81 -30.90 -13.51
N THR A 114 -2.54 -31.87 -12.94
CA THR A 114 -3.56 -31.60 -11.91
C THR A 114 -2.91 -31.10 -10.61
N GLY A 115 -1.83 -31.73 -10.16
CA GLY A 115 -1.09 -31.29 -8.98
C GLY A 115 -0.49 -29.90 -9.17
N PHE A 116 0.12 -29.66 -10.33
CA PHE A 116 0.66 -28.35 -10.69
C PHE A 116 -0.44 -27.28 -10.70
N GLY A 117 -1.61 -27.57 -11.31
CA GLY A 117 -2.73 -26.65 -11.36
C GLY A 117 -3.27 -26.27 -9.98
N LYS A 118 -3.29 -27.22 -9.02
CA LYS A 118 -3.66 -26.93 -7.63
C LYS A 118 -2.63 -26.04 -6.92
N ARG A 119 -1.34 -26.32 -7.10
CA ARG A 119 -0.25 -25.49 -6.54
C ARG A 119 -0.25 -24.08 -7.13
N PHE A 120 -0.46 -23.97 -8.44
CA PHE A 120 -0.62 -22.70 -9.13
C PHE A 120 -1.83 -21.93 -8.64
N GLY A 121 -3.00 -22.57 -8.56
CA GLY A 121 -4.21 -21.94 -8.05
C GLY A 121 -4.06 -21.46 -6.60
N ALA A 122 -3.39 -22.24 -5.75
CA ALA A 122 -3.12 -21.85 -4.37
C ALA A 122 -2.13 -20.67 -4.28
N SER A 123 -1.01 -20.71 -5.00
CA SER A 123 -0.03 -19.61 -5.05
C SER A 123 -0.65 -18.32 -5.60
N PHE A 124 -1.43 -18.43 -6.68
CA PHE A 124 -2.15 -17.29 -7.24
C PHE A 124 -3.21 -16.74 -6.27
N ALA A 125 -3.96 -17.60 -5.59
CA ALA A 125 -4.94 -17.18 -4.59
C ALA A 125 -4.29 -16.49 -3.39
N ASP A 126 -3.13 -16.98 -2.93
CA ASP A 126 -2.33 -16.33 -1.88
C ASP A 126 -1.92 -14.91 -2.29
N GLU A 127 -1.33 -14.75 -3.49
CA GLU A 127 -0.88 -13.45 -3.99
C GLU A 127 -2.04 -12.46 -4.16
N VAL A 128 -3.10 -12.88 -4.86
CA VAL A 128 -4.28 -12.02 -5.10
C VAL A 128 -4.97 -11.64 -3.80
N SER A 129 -5.14 -12.59 -2.87
CA SER A 129 -5.82 -12.29 -1.61
C SER A 129 -4.97 -11.39 -0.70
N SER A 130 -3.67 -11.66 -0.59
CA SER A 130 -2.72 -10.80 0.13
C SER A 130 -2.76 -9.37 -0.41
N SER A 131 -2.59 -9.21 -1.72
CA SER A 131 -2.62 -7.90 -2.37
C SER A 131 -3.99 -7.21 -2.25
N PHE A 132 -5.10 -7.95 -2.38
CA PHE A 132 -6.43 -7.41 -2.20
C PHE A 132 -6.63 -6.83 -0.80
N PHE A 133 -6.26 -7.58 0.25
CA PHE A 133 -6.47 -7.11 1.61
C PHE A 133 -5.48 -6.01 2.01
N ALA A 134 -4.19 -6.20 1.72
CA ALA A 134 -3.12 -5.28 2.11
C ALA A 134 -3.08 -3.99 1.29
N ASN A 135 -3.42 -4.03 -0.01
CA ASN A 135 -3.31 -2.88 -0.92
C ASN A 135 -4.64 -2.22 -1.30
N TYR A 136 -5.78 -2.88 -1.02
CA TYR A 136 -7.09 -2.31 -1.35
C TYR A 136 -8.07 -2.29 -0.17
N PHE A 137 -8.49 -3.45 0.33
CA PHE A 137 -9.60 -3.54 1.28
C PHE A 137 -9.32 -2.77 2.58
N TYR A 138 -8.23 -3.10 3.27
CA TYR A 138 -7.87 -2.38 4.49
C TYR A 138 -7.42 -0.94 4.21
N PRO A 139 -6.61 -0.64 3.19
CA PRO A 139 -6.28 0.76 2.85
C PRO A 139 -7.50 1.65 2.58
N VAL A 140 -8.56 1.13 1.98
CA VAL A 140 -9.82 1.87 1.78
C VAL A 140 -10.58 2.04 3.10
N LEU A 141 -10.61 1.00 3.93
CA LEU A 141 -11.33 0.98 5.21
C LEU A 141 -10.66 1.91 6.23
N LEU A 142 -9.34 1.79 6.38
CA LEU A 142 -8.51 2.48 7.37
C LEU A 142 -7.99 3.84 6.89
N LYS A 143 -8.24 4.19 5.62
CA LYS A 143 -7.78 5.44 5.01
C LYS A 143 -6.26 5.55 4.97
N GLU A 144 -5.61 4.47 4.55
CA GLU A 144 -4.16 4.37 4.38
C GLU A 144 -3.80 4.40 2.88
N ASP A 145 -2.66 4.97 2.53
CA ASP A 145 -2.13 4.94 1.18
C ASP A 145 -1.26 3.68 1.01
N PRO A 146 -1.62 2.76 0.09
CA PRO A 146 -0.91 1.49 -0.09
C PRO A 146 0.41 1.65 -0.87
N ARG A 147 0.76 2.85 -1.31
CA ARG A 147 1.97 3.07 -2.13
C ARG A 147 3.24 3.09 -1.28
N TYR A 148 4.34 2.63 -1.88
CA TYR A 148 5.68 2.89 -1.42
C TYR A 148 6.10 4.32 -1.79
N PHE A 149 6.65 5.09 -0.84
CA PHE A 149 7.03 6.50 -1.04
C PHE A 149 8.55 6.61 -1.01
N ARG A 150 9.18 6.48 -2.17
CA ARG A 150 10.64 6.38 -2.28
C ARG A 150 11.35 7.58 -1.66
N LEU A 151 12.32 7.31 -0.79
CA LEU A 151 13.19 8.35 -0.23
C LEU A 151 14.24 8.77 -1.25
N GLY A 152 14.92 7.81 -1.89
CA GLY A 152 15.80 7.99 -3.06
C GLY A 152 17.11 8.75 -2.82
N LYS A 153 17.29 9.38 -1.64
CA LYS A 153 18.47 10.19 -1.32
C LYS A 153 19.02 9.88 0.07
N GLY A 154 20.33 10.08 0.23
CA GLY A 154 21.05 9.85 1.48
C GLY A 154 21.83 8.53 1.48
N SER A 155 22.38 8.17 2.65
CA SER A 155 23.20 6.96 2.80
C SER A 155 22.38 5.67 2.66
N VAL A 156 23.03 4.60 2.22
CA VAL A 156 22.42 3.25 2.08
C VAL A 156 21.74 2.82 3.38
N LYS A 157 22.38 3.02 4.54
CA LYS A 157 21.80 2.67 5.85
C LYS A 157 20.50 3.42 6.14
N ARG A 158 20.45 4.71 5.82
CA ARG A 158 19.26 5.54 6.03
C ARG A 158 18.10 5.07 5.14
N ARG A 159 18.40 4.79 3.87
CA ARG A 159 17.40 4.34 2.89
C ARG A 159 16.88 2.94 3.21
N LEU A 160 17.75 2.02 3.60
CA LEU A 160 17.36 0.69 4.07
C LEU A 160 16.47 0.78 5.32
N GLY A 161 16.86 1.58 6.32
CA GLY A 161 16.04 1.80 7.51
C GLY A 161 14.69 2.43 7.18
N TYR A 162 14.64 3.36 6.22
CA TYR A 162 13.40 3.97 5.74
C TYR A 162 12.49 2.95 5.04
N ALA A 163 13.03 2.11 4.15
CA ALA A 163 12.27 1.06 3.47
C ALA A 163 11.64 0.08 4.46
N LEU A 164 12.40 -0.39 5.45
CA LEU A 164 11.88 -1.26 6.51
C LEU A 164 10.87 -0.57 7.41
N LEU A 165 11.05 0.73 7.68
CA LEU A 165 10.09 1.50 8.49
C LEU A 165 8.74 1.65 7.77
N GLN A 166 8.75 1.77 6.45
CA GLN A 166 7.52 1.96 5.68
C GLN A 166 6.58 0.74 5.73
N GLU A 167 7.11 -0.44 6.04
CA GLU A 167 6.30 -1.66 6.24
C GLU A 167 5.42 -1.60 7.49
N VAL A 168 5.86 -0.87 8.51
CA VAL A 168 5.13 -0.66 9.76
C VAL A 168 4.52 0.75 9.85
N GLU A 169 4.89 1.67 8.95
CA GLU A 169 4.43 3.06 8.92
C GLU A 169 4.01 3.49 7.51
N CYS A 170 2.72 3.75 7.31
CA CYS A 170 2.16 4.17 6.03
C CYS A 170 1.77 5.66 6.01
N HIS A 171 1.57 6.22 4.82
CA HIS A 171 0.90 7.51 4.66
C HIS A 171 -0.62 7.33 4.79
N THR A 172 -1.33 8.36 5.25
CA THR A 172 -2.81 8.31 5.37
C THR A 172 -3.50 9.20 4.35
N ASP A 173 -4.76 8.89 4.04
CA ASP A 173 -5.58 9.69 3.13
C ASP A 173 -5.90 11.09 3.67
N LYS A 174 -5.69 11.33 4.97
CA LYS A 174 -5.86 12.65 5.59
C LYS A 174 -4.55 13.45 5.65
N GLY A 175 -3.47 12.90 5.10
CA GLY A 175 -2.11 13.42 5.28
C GLY A 175 -1.46 12.91 6.57
N GLY A 176 -0.13 13.01 6.64
CA GLY A 176 0.66 12.46 7.74
C GLY A 176 0.86 10.95 7.65
N ARG A 177 1.35 10.36 8.75
CA ARG A 177 1.76 8.96 8.83
C ARG A 177 1.06 8.23 9.97
N SER A 178 0.79 6.95 9.79
CA SER A 178 0.16 6.07 10.77
C SER A 178 0.85 4.71 10.74
N PHE A 179 0.63 3.92 11.79
CA PHE A 179 0.99 2.51 11.74
C PHE A 179 0.25 1.82 10.58
N ALA A 180 0.96 0.96 9.84
CA ALA A 180 0.48 0.27 8.65
C ALA A 180 -0.42 -0.93 9.00
N TRP A 181 -1.59 -0.65 9.58
CA TRP A 181 -2.54 -1.67 9.98
C TRP A 181 -3.04 -2.49 8.79
N GLY A 182 -3.17 -1.87 7.61
CA GLY A 182 -3.62 -2.57 6.41
C GLY A 182 -2.67 -3.68 5.96
N ASN A 183 -1.35 -3.47 6.07
CA ASN A 183 -0.35 -4.50 5.74
C ASN A 183 -0.47 -5.69 6.70
N ILE A 184 -0.51 -5.42 8.01
CA ILE A 184 -0.55 -6.46 9.04
C ILE A 184 -1.88 -7.23 9.01
N LEU A 185 -3.01 -6.53 9.04
CA LEU A 185 -4.32 -7.17 8.99
C LEU A 185 -4.54 -7.87 7.64
N GLY A 186 -3.99 -7.32 6.56
CA GLY A 186 -4.02 -7.92 5.24
C GLY A 186 -3.32 -9.28 5.21
N ALA A 187 -2.09 -9.33 5.71
CA ALA A 187 -1.32 -10.57 5.80
C ALA A 187 -2.03 -11.64 6.64
N PHE A 188 -2.59 -11.28 7.80
CA PHE A 188 -3.31 -12.24 8.65
C PHE A 188 -4.62 -12.72 8.03
N THR A 189 -5.39 -11.83 7.38
CA THR A 189 -6.64 -12.21 6.74
C THR A 189 -6.39 -13.08 5.51
N ALA A 190 -5.38 -12.78 4.70
CA ALA A 190 -4.97 -13.62 3.57
C ALA A 190 -4.44 -14.98 4.04
N GLY A 191 -3.56 -15.00 5.06
CA GLY A 191 -3.08 -16.23 5.67
C GLY A 191 -4.22 -17.08 6.25
N GLY A 192 -5.23 -16.45 6.85
CA GLY A 192 -6.43 -17.12 7.34
C GLY A 192 -7.29 -17.69 6.21
N LEU A 193 -7.48 -16.92 5.14
CA LEU A 193 -8.22 -17.34 3.94
C LEU A 193 -7.56 -18.53 3.25
N SER A 194 -6.23 -18.64 3.33
CA SER A 194 -5.48 -19.77 2.76
C SER A 194 -5.99 -21.13 3.24
N ASN A 195 -6.53 -21.20 4.46
CA ASN A 195 -7.11 -22.44 4.99
C ASN A 195 -8.34 -22.92 4.22
N ALA A 196 -8.98 -22.08 3.41
CA ALA A 196 -10.13 -22.47 2.61
C ALA A 196 -9.75 -23.36 1.41
N TYR A 197 -8.55 -23.17 0.84
CA TYR A 197 -8.12 -23.84 -0.40
C TYR A 197 -6.91 -24.77 -0.26
N TYR A 198 -6.07 -24.65 0.78
CA TYR A 198 -4.98 -25.61 1.02
C TYR A 198 -5.48 -26.99 1.47
N PRO A 199 -4.71 -28.10 1.36
CA PRO A 199 -5.10 -29.41 1.89
C PRO A 199 -5.34 -29.39 3.41
N PRO A 200 -6.17 -30.28 3.99
CA PRO A 200 -6.43 -30.29 5.43
C PRO A 200 -5.19 -30.33 6.33
N ALA A 201 -4.12 -31.04 5.92
CA ALA A 201 -2.85 -31.10 6.66
C ALA A 201 -2.11 -29.75 6.70
N GLU A 202 -2.43 -28.87 5.76
CA GLU A 202 -1.77 -27.58 5.53
C GLU A 202 -2.62 -26.40 6.01
N ARG A 203 -3.56 -26.69 6.92
CA ARG A 203 -4.45 -25.71 7.56
C ARG A 203 -4.14 -25.61 9.04
N GLY A 204 -4.48 -24.46 9.61
CA GLY A 204 -4.45 -24.23 11.04
C GLY A 204 -3.77 -22.93 11.41
N PHE A 205 -3.84 -22.62 12.71
CA PHE A 205 -3.33 -21.36 13.24
C PHE A 205 -1.82 -21.20 13.01
N GLY A 206 -1.01 -22.22 13.29
CA GLY A 206 0.45 -22.15 13.11
C GLY A 206 0.86 -21.85 11.67
N LEU A 207 0.24 -22.52 10.70
CA LEU A 207 0.51 -22.29 9.27
C LEU A 207 -0.01 -20.92 8.81
N THR A 208 -1.15 -20.46 9.34
CA THR A 208 -1.65 -19.11 9.13
C THR A 208 -0.63 -18.06 9.58
N MET A 209 -0.08 -18.20 10.79
CA MET A 209 0.94 -17.30 11.32
C MET A 209 2.21 -17.32 10.47
N SER A 210 2.65 -18.52 10.05
CA SER A 210 3.83 -18.68 9.18
C SER A 210 3.65 -17.98 7.83
N ARG A 211 2.51 -18.20 7.16
CA ARG A 211 2.19 -17.56 5.86
C ARG A 211 2.07 -16.04 6.01
N SER A 212 1.47 -15.56 7.09
CA SER A 212 1.35 -14.13 7.37
C SER A 212 2.73 -13.49 7.58
N ALA A 213 3.63 -14.15 8.30
CA ALA A 213 5.01 -13.67 8.48
C ALA A 213 5.79 -13.64 7.16
N ILE A 214 5.62 -14.67 6.32
CA ILE A 214 6.22 -14.71 4.98
C ILE A 214 5.69 -13.56 4.11
N ALA A 215 4.38 -13.29 4.13
CA ALA A 215 3.78 -12.18 3.38
C ALA A 215 4.37 -10.82 3.79
N ILE A 216 4.49 -10.56 5.09
CA ILE A 216 5.14 -9.34 5.61
C ILE A 216 6.61 -9.26 5.17
N GLY A 217 7.31 -10.39 5.18
CA GLY A 217 8.68 -10.49 4.69
C GLY A 217 8.81 -10.13 3.20
N TYR A 218 7.89 -10.62 2.37
CA TYR A 218 7.84 -10.27 0.95
C TYR A 218 7.55 -8.79 0.73
N SER A 219 6.60 -8.20 1.47
CA SER A 219 6.34 -6.75 1.41
C SER A 219 7.61 -5.96 1.72
N SER A 220 8.31 -6.34 2.79
CA SER A 220 9.59 -5.71 3.20
C SER A 220 10.66 -5.78 2.12
N LEU A 221 10.80 -6.94 1.46
CA LEU A 221 11.72 -7.10 0.34
C LEU A 221 11.30 -6.25 -0.86
N GLY A 222 10.00 -6.18 -1.16
CA GLY A 222 9.43 -5.32 -2.19
C GLY A 222 9.79 -3.86 -1.96
N GLY A 223 9.56 -3.32 -0.76
CA GLY A 223 9.93 -1.95 -0.40
C GLY A 223 11.43 -1.66 -0.53
N ILE A 224 12.29 -2.63 -0.22
CA ILE A 224 13.75 -2.49 -0.44
C ILE A 224 14.08 -2.45 -1.93
N VAL A 225 13.49 -3.34 -2.73
CA VAL A 225 13.65 -3.34 -4.19
C VAL A 225 13.17 -2.01 -4.76
N ASP A 226 12.01 -1.53 -4.32
CA ASP A 226 11.49 -0.24 -4.74
C ASP A 226 12.45 0.90 -4.38
N GLU A 227 12.97 0.95 -3.15
CA GLU A 227 13.90 2.01 -2.72
C GLU A 227 15.18 2.05 -3.56
N PHE A 228 15.79 0.89 -3.82
CA PHE A 228 17.13 0.79 -4.42
C PHE A 228 17.14 0.52 -5.92
N TYR A 229 15.98 0.22 -6.52
CA TYR A 229 15.89 -0.05 -7.95
C TYR A 229 16.55 1.03 -8.85
N PRO A 230 16.37 2.35 -8.61
CA PRO A 230 17.01 3.36 -9.43
C PRO A 230 18.54 3.23 -9.46
N ASP A 231 19.17 2.82 -8.35
CA ASP A 231 20.62 2.62 -8.27
C ASP A 231 21.05 1.37 -9.04
N ILE A 232 20.29 0.27 -8.89
CA ILE A 232 20.51 -0.99 -9.60
C ILE A 232 20.44 -0.75 -11.11
N SER A 233 19.38 -0.06 -11.55
CA SER A 233 19.18 0.31 -12.95
C SER A 233 20.32 1.20 -13.46
N HIS A 234 20.68 2.24 -12.71
CA HIS A 234 21.78 3.12 -13.09
C HIS A 234 23.11 2.35 -13.25
N TRP A 235 23.43 1.45 -12.31
CA TRP A 235 24.64 0.62 -12.37
C TRP A 235 24.66 -0.35 -13.56
N LEU A 236 23.53 -1.00 -13.86
CA LEU A 236 23.40 -1.92 -14.99
C LEU A 236 23.56 -1.20 -16.34
N PHE A 237 22.90 -0.05 -16.53
CA PHE A 237 22.82 0.58 -17.84
C PHE A 237 23.87 1.67 -18.10
N HIS A 238 24.50 2.26 -17.08
CA HIS A 238 25.60 3.22 -17.30
C HIS A 238 26.99 2.56 -17.42
N ARG A 239 27.15 1.28 -17.03
CA ARG A 239 28.38 0.52 -17.33
C ARG A 239 28.56 0.27 -18.83
N HIS A 240 27.47 0.17 -19.59
CA HIS A 240 27.51 -0.11 -21.02
C HIS A 240 28.02 1.05 -21.89
N GLN A 241 27.94 2.32 -21.45
CA GLN A 241 28.48 3.43 -22.23
C GLN A 241 30.00 3.59 -22.14
N LYS A 242 30.65 2.99 -21.13
CA LYS A 242 32.11 3.03 -20.99
C LYS A 242 32.85 1.94 -21.76
N GLN A 243 32.16 0.88 -22.21
CA GLN A 243 32.76 -0.27 -22.89
C GLN A 243 32.63 -0.22 -24.42
N SER A 244 31.84 0.69 -24.98
CA SER A 244 31.70 0.90 -26.42
C SER A 244 32.53 2.09 -26.94
N ALA A 245 33.44 2.61 -26.13
CA ALA A 245 34.29 3.77 -26.43
C ALA A 245 35.81 3.45 -26.43
N ASP A 246 36.19 2.17 -26.35
CA ASP A 246 37.58 1.69 -26.47
C ASP A 246 37.74 0.82 -27.74
#